data_AF-A0A959ADL6-F1
#
_entry.id   AF-A0A959ADL6-F1
#
_cell.length_a   1.000
_cell.length_b   1.000
_cell.length_c   1.000
_cell.angle_alpha   90.00
_cell.angle_beta   90.00
_cell.angle_gamma   90.00
#
_symmetry.space_group_name_H-M   'P 1'
#
loop_
_entity.id
_entity.type
_entity.pdbx_description
1 polymer ?
#
loop_
_entity_poly.entity_id
_entity_poly.type
_entity_poly.pdbx_seq_one_letter_code
_entity_poly.pdbx_strand_id
1 'polypeptide(L)'
;MNLHLTPIGSFTINQLELINRLRIYFHFFLVIPITCFAYTDPALANHYDLPILPGDSTIVATICANEVYEFNGELLDQSGDYMATYTAFDGSDSILTLQLTVLPLQNTIIVESICPGSTYSFNGFDLSDPGEYSYIGTGENGCDSIAILQLELLPISGSQLEATICFGESYPFFGASYSTTGAYQAILVNQYGCDSVITLNLSVLPEILTQQSAAICTGSSYLFAGEELFASGQYHAL
;
A
#
# COMPACT_ATOMS: atom_id res chain seq x y z
N MET A 1 26.86 58.43 -41.38
CA MET A 1 28.29 58.07 -41.30
C MET A 1 28.70 58.23 -39.84
N ASN A 2 29.22 57.15 -39.26
CA ASN A 2 29.71 56.99 -37.87
C ASN A 2 28.66 57.08 -36.74
N LEU A 3 28.16 55.91 -36.32
CA LEU A 3 27.64 55.70 -34.97
C LEU A 3 28.81 55.22 -34.09
N HIS A 4 29.18 56.09 -33.16
CA HIS A 4 30.20 55.91 -32.15
C HIS A 4 29.60 55.06 -31.02
N LEU A 5 30.20 53.91 -30.72
CA LEU A 5 29.88 53.12 -29.53
C LEU A 5 31.09 53.13 -28.59
N THR A 6 30.96 53.84 -27.49
CA THR A 6 31.83 53.76 -26.30
C THR A 6 31.30 52.70 -25.33
N PRO A 7 32.14 52.18 -24.42
CA PRO A 7 32.00 50.85 -23.84
C PRO A 7 31.03 50.86 -22.64
N ILE A 8 30.20 49.82 -22.54
CA ILE A 8 29.47 49.53 -21.30
C ILE A 8 30.14 48.34 -20.66
N GLY A 9 30.46 48.54 -19.38
CA GLY A 9 31.28 47.67 -18.56
C GLY A 9 30.66 46.31 -18.23
N SER A 10 31.54 45.51 -17.66
CA SER A 10 31.33 44.23 -17.02
C SER A 10 30.06 44.18 -16.15
N PHE A 11 29.22 43.19 -16.41
CA PHE A 11 28.33 42.61 -15.42
C PHE A 11 28.60 41.09 -15.37
N THR A 12 29.21 40.67 -14.26
CA THR A 12 29.26 39.27 -13.86
C THR A 12 27.87 38.88 -13.36
N ILE A 13 27.21 37.93 -14.04
CA ILE A 13 26.01 37.26 -13.51
C ILE A 13 26.21 35.75 -13.67
N ASN A 14 26.04 35.06 -12.55
CA ASN A 14 26.15 33.62 -12.36
C ASN A 14 25.29 32.82 -13.36
N GLN A 15 25.86 31.75 -13.90
CA GLN A 15 25.26 30.79 -14.85
C GLN A 15 24.12 29.93 -14.26
N LEU A 16 23.45 30.37 -13.19
CA LEU A 16 22.43 29.59 -12.48
C LEU A 16 20.97 29.99 -12.78
N GLU A 17 20.74 31.02 -13.61
CA GLU A 17 19.38 31.50 -13.93
C GLU A 17 18.89 31.21 -15.35
N LEU A 18 19.68 30.56 -16.22
CA LEU A 18 19.24 30.24 -17.59
C LEU A 18 18.45 28.91 -17.72
N ILE A 19 18.45 28.06 -16.70
CA ILE A 19 17.88 26.70 -16.81
C ILE A 19 16.40 26.63 -16.40
N ASN A 20 15.86 27.65 -15.71
CA ASN A 20 14.54 27.54 -15.07
C ASN A 20 13.36 28.15 -15.85
N ARG A 21 13.51 28.44 -17.15
CA ARG A 21 12.52 29.20 -17.94
C ARG A 21 12.15 28.59 -19.30
N LEU A 22 12.31 27.29 -19.54
CA LEU A 22 11.78 26.69 -20.77
C LEU A 22 11.27 25.24 -20.58
N ARG A 23 10.20 25.09 -19.80
CA ARG A 23 9.23 24.00 -19.98
C ARG A 23 7.87 24.64 -20.27
N ILE A 24 7.08 23.93 -21.08
CA ILE A 24 5.69 24.18 -21.47
C ILE A 24 5.53 24.97 -22.80
N TYR A 25 5.57 24.25 -23.93
CA TYR A 25 4.45 24.10 -24.88
C TYR A 25 4.95 23.34 -26.13
N PHE A 26 4.55 22.07 -26.29
CA PHE A 26 3.82 21.58 -27.47
C PHE A 26 3.53 20.07 -27.32
N HIS A 27 2.28 19.76 -27.00
CA HIS A 27 1.63 18.48 -27.25
C HIS A 27 1.22 18.44 -28.73
N PHE A 28 1.67 17.45 -29.50
CA PHE A 28 0.83 16.59 -30.35
C PHE A 28 1.68 15.55 -31.11
N PHE A 29 1.50 14.29 -30.71
CA PHE A 29 1.68 13.00 -31.41
C PHE A 29 2.60 12.91 -32.65
N LEU A 30 3.74 12.22 -32.47
CA LEU A 30 4.13 11.11 -33.35
C LEU A 30 4.84 10.04 -32.52
N VAL A 31 4.47 8.80 -32.77
CA VAL A 31 4.96 7.58 -32.13
C VAL A 31 6.47 7.43 -32.36
N ILE A 32 7.28 7.54 -31.31
CA ILE A 32 8.68 7.10 -31.28
C ILE A 32 8.84 6.26 -30.01
N PRO A 33 9.27 4.99 -30.10
CA PRO A 33 9.52 4.18 -28.92
C PRO A 33 10.65 4.82 -28.12
N ILE A 34 10.48 4.89 -26.80
CA ILE A 34 11.51 5.28 -25.84
C ILE A 34 12.58 4.19 -25.88
N THR A 35 13.51 4.29 -26.82
CA THR A 35 14.86 3.80 -26.60
C THR A 35 15.46 4.74 -25.58
N CYS A 36 15.74 4.21 -24.39
CA CYS A 36 16.61 4.86 -23.43
C CYS A 36 17.84 5.34 -24.21
N PHE A 37 18.11 6.64 -24.18
CA PHE A 37 19.36 7.18 -24.71
C PHE A 37 20.49 6.52 -23.90
N ALA A 38 21.07 5.46 -24.45
CA ALA A 38 22.49 5.26 -24.31
C ALA A 38 23.09 6.57 -24.84
N TYR A 39 23.59 7.41 -23.95
CA TYR A 39 24.45 8.50 -24.33
C TYR A 39 25.76 7.84 -24.79
N THR A 40 25.74 7.25 -25.98
CA THR A 40 26.96 7.05 -26.74
C THR A 40 27.36 8.44 -27.18
N ASP A 41 28.15 9.10 -26.34
CA ASP A 41 28.91 10.25 -26.77
C ASP A 41 29.71 9.81 -28.00
N PRO A 42 29.41 10.33 -29.21
CA PRO A 42 30.09 9.90 -30.42
C PRO A 42 31.53 10.45 -30.48
N ALA A 43 32.01 11.14 -29.43
CA ALA A 43 33.40 11.56 -29.31
C ALA A 43 34.35 10.46 -28.77
N LEU A 44 33.87 9.29 -28.34
CA LEU A 44 34.75 8.20 -27.86
C LEU A 44 34.80 6.95 -28.75
N ALA A 45 34.26 7.00 -29.95
CA ALA A 45 34.26 5.86 -30.87
C ALA A 45 35.49 5.78 -31.79
N ASN A 46 36.43 6.73 -31.76
CA ASN A 46 37.61 6.71 -32.61
C ASN A 46 38.81 7.41 -31.96
N HIS A 47 39.52 6.73 -31.07
CA HIS A 47 40.95 7.01 -30.90
C HIS A 47 41.70 5.71 -30.61
N TYR A 48 42.25 5.14 -31.68
CA TYR A 48 43.47 4.36 -31.58
C TYR A 48 44.50 5.25 -30.86
N ASP A 49 45.17 4.67 -29.86
CA ASP A 49 46.16 5.26 -28.95
C ASP A 49 45.60 6.17 -27.85
N LEU A 50 45.32 5.57 -26.70
CA LEU A 50 45.30 6.29 -25.43
C LEU A 50 46.68 6.94 -25.24
N PRO A 51 46.75 8.24 -24.89
CA PRO A 51 48.02 8.89 -24.60
C PRO A 51 48.70 8.16 -23.45
N ILE A 52 49.96 7.77 -23.63
CA ILE A 52 50.81 7.17 -22.59
C ILE A 52 50.79 8.14 -21.40
N LEU A 53 50.04 7.77 -20.37
CA LEU A 53 49.90 8.56 -19.16
C LEU A 53 51.21 8.38 -18.37
N PRO A 54 51.95 9.46 -18.04
CA PRO A 54 53.20 9.30 -17.33
C PRO A 54 52.89 8.94 -15.88
N GLY A 55 53.35 7.77 -15.45
CA GLY A 55 53.23 7.32 -14.06
C GLY A 55 51.95 6.56 -13.73
N ASP A 56 52.02 5.84 -12.62
CA ASP A 56 50.91 5.07 -12.07
C ASP A 56 49.65 5.91 -11.99
N SER A 57 48.57 5.41 -12.57
CA SER A 57 47.31 6.15 -12.74
C SER A 57 46.14 5.38 -12.15
N THR A 58 45.22 6.09 -11.51
CA THR A 58 44.10 5.47 -10.80
C THR A 58 42.76 5.97 -11.33
N ILE A 59 41.89 5.03 -11.72
CA ILE A 59 40.48 5.25 -12.04
C ILE A 59 39.65 4.86 -10.83
N VAL A 60 38.65 5.67 -10.47
CA VAL A 60 37.65 5.32 -9.47
C VAL A 60 36.31 5.16 -10.17
N ALA A 61 35.68 4.01 -10.01
CA ALA A 61 34.38 3.73 -10.60
C ALA A 61 33.42 3.16 -9.54
N THR A 62 32.13 3.41 -9.76
CA THR A 62 31.07 2.86 -8.92
C THR A 62 29.97 2.32 -9.82
N ILE A 63 29.53 1.09 -9.57
CA ILE A 63 28.45 0.41 -10.31
C ILE A 63 27.46 -0.21 -9.32
N CYS A 64 26.27 -0.55 -9.80
CA CYS A 64 25.29 -1.32 -9.04
C CYS A 64 25.57 -2.83 -9.11
N ALA A 65 25.12 -3.59 -8.11
CA ALA A 65 25.36 -5.04 -8.06
C ALA A 65 24.73 -5.85 -9.21
N ASN A 66 23.88 -5.25 -10.03
CA ASN A 66 23.31 -5.83 -11.26
C ASN A 66 24.00 -5.33 -12.54
N GLU A 67 25.05 -4.53 -12.42
CA GLU A 67 25.83 -3.98 -13.55
C GLU A 67 27.21 -4.62 -13.61
N VAL A 68 27.92 -4.37 -14.71
CA VAL A 68 29.32 -4.80 -14.90
C VAL A 68 30.16 -3.62 -15.37
N TYR A 69 31.42 -3.59 -14.92
CA TYR A 69 32.41 -2.63 -15.37
C TYR A 69 33.45 -3.33 -16.24
N GLU A 70 33.63 -2.88 -17.49
CA GLU A 70 34.68 -3.42 -18.37
C GLU A 70 36.03 -2.76 -18.07
N PHE A 71 37.02 -3.56 -17.68
CA PHE A 71 38.38 -3.09 -17.42
C PHE A 71 39.39 -4.02 -18.10
N ASN A 72 40.15 -3.46 -19.05
CA ASN A 72 41.19 -4.18 -19.79
C ASN A 72 40.71 -5.51 -20.44
N GLY A 73 39.47 -5.53 -20.93
CA GLY A 73 38.85 -6.71 -21.55
C GLY A 73 38.23 -7.71 -20.57
N GLU A 74 38.30 -7.47 -19.26
CA GLU A 74 37.60 -8.24 -18.23
C GLU A 74 36.32 -7.52 -17.79
N LEU A 75 35.24 -8.28 -17.58
CA LEU A 75 33.99 -7.78 -17.02
C LEU A 75 34.01 -8.02 -15.51
N LEU A 76 33.93 -6.93 -14.74
CA LEU A 76 34.05 -6.93 -13.30
C LEU A 76 32.70 -6.64 -12.64
N ASP A 77 32.34 -7.43 -11.63
CA ASP A 77 31.08 -7.34 -10.88
C ASP A 77 31.28 -7.29 -9.36
N GLN A 78 32.54 -7.17 -8.90
CA GLN A 78 32.92 -7.18 -7.50
C GLN A 78 33.76 -5.95 -7.14
N SER A 79 33.59 -5.45 -5.93
CA SER A 79 34.42 -4.35 -5.42
C SER A 79 35.88 -4.80 -5.27
N GLY A 80 36.81 -3.97 -5.68
CA GLY A 80 38.23 -4.29 -5.56
C GLY A 80 39.14 -3.29 -6.25
N ASP A 81 40.44 -3.45 -6.01
CA ASP A 81 41.50 -2.76 -6.74
C ASP A 81 42.02 -3.71 -7.84
N TYR A 82 41.89 -3.30 -9.10
CA TYR A 82 42.32 -4.04 -10.28
C TYR A 82 43.47 -3.31 -10.95
N MET A 83 44.44 -4.04 -11.50
CA MET A 83 45.63 -3.43 -12.10
C MET A 83 45.87 -4.00 -13.50
N ALA A 84 46.21 -3.11 -14.43
CA ALA A 84 46.69 -3.44 -15.77
C ALA A 84 48.06 -2.81 -15.97
N THR A 85 49.02 -3.61 -16.44
CA THR A 85 50.37 -3.14 -16.76
C THR A 85 50.53 -3.02 -18.26
N TYR A 86 51.01 -1.86 -18.70
CA TYR A 86 51.31 -1.58 -20.10
C TYR A 86 52.81 -1.37 -20.25
N THR A 87 53.48 -2.31 -20.92
CA THR A 87 54.92 -2.24 -21.18
C THR A 87 55.19 -1.49 -22.48
N ALA A 88 55.98 -0.42 -22.39
CA ALA A 88 56.44 0.32 -23.56
C ALA A 88 57.58 -0.42 -24.28
N PHE A 89 57.82 -0.06 -25.55
CA PHE A 89 58.87 -0.66 -26.38
C PHE A 89 60.30 -0.49 -25.80
N ASP A 90 60.50 0.51 -24.95
CA ASP A 90 61.77 0.79 -24.27
C ASP A 90 61.96 0.02 -22.95
N GLY A 91 60.98 -0.82 -22.56
CA GLY A 91 61.01 -1.61 -21.33
C GLY A 91 60.54 -0.85 -20.09
N SER A 92 60.05 0.39 -20.23
CA SER A 92 59.36 1.09 -19.15
C SER A 92 57.93 0.56 -19.01
N ASP A 93 57.51 0.25 -17.79
CA ASP A 93 56.14 -0.16 -17.50
C ASP A 93 55.32 1.01 -16.97
N SER A 94 54.05 1.08 -17.36
CA SER A 94 53.04 1.94 -16.74
C SER A 94 51.95 1.10 -16.12
N ILE A 95 51.50 1.46 -14.93
CA ILE A 95 50.45 0.74 -14.20
C ILE A 95 49.18 1.59 -14.19
N LEU A 96 48.09 1.00 -14.68
CA LEU A 96 46.75 1.53 -14.53
C LEU A 96 46.03 0.75 -13.42
N THR A 97 45.59 1.46 -12.39
CA THR A 97 44.81 0.89 -11.29
C THR A 97 43.35 1.33 -11.41
N LEU A 98 42.40 0.42 -11.20
CA LEU A 98 40.98 0.69 -11.06
C LEU A 98 40.57 0.37 -9.63
N GLN A 99 39.98 1.34 -8.93
CA GLN A 99 39.27 1.12 -7.68
C GLN A 99 37.77 1.03 -8.00
N LEU A 100 37.24 -0.18 -8.01
CA LEU A 100 35.83 -0.44 -8.28
C LEU A 100 35.07 -0.58 -6.97
N THR A 101 34.00 0.19 -6.82
CA THR A 101 33.02 0.01 -5.73
C THR A 101 31.71 -0.50 -6.32
N VAL A 102 31.26 -1.67 -5.92
CA VAL A 102 29.96 -2.25 -6.27
C VAL A 102 28.99 -2.01 -5.13
N LEU A 103 27.93 -1.25 -5.41
CA LEU A 103 26.90 -0.91 -4.44
C LEU A 103 25.81 -1.99 -4.41
N PRO A 104 25.38 -2.43 -3.21
CA PRO A 104 24.32 -3.42 -3.11
C PRO A 104 22.96 -2.85 -3.54
N LEU A 105 22.12 -3.71 -4.10
CA LEU A 105 20.70 -3.40 -4.27
C LEU A 105 20.01 -3.41 -2.90
N GLN A 106 19.15 -2.43 -2.65
CA GLN A 106 18.34 -2.40 -1.44
C GLN A 106 16.97 -3.01 -1.70
N ASN A 107 16.64 -4.07 -0.96
CA ASN A 107 15.33 -4.70 -0.98
C ASN A 107 14.62 -4.41 0.34
N THR A 108 13.43 -3.81 0.26
CA THR A 108 12.58 -3.56 1.43
C THR A 108 11.31 -4.40 1.30
N ILE A 109 10.99 -5.17 2.34
CA ILE A 109 9.74 -5.95 2.41
C ILE A 109 8.81 -5.28 3.41
N ILE A 110 7.60 -4.99 2.98
CA ILE A 110 6.52 -4.39 3.76
C ILE A 110 5.38 -5.41 3.81
N VAL A 111 4.90 -5.72 5.02
CA VAL A 111 3.77 -6.64 5.22
C VAL A 111 2.65 -5.85 5.85
N GLU A 112 1.51 -5.78 5.16
CA GLU A 112 0.37 -4.98 5.56
C GLU A 112 -0.94 -5.71 5.31
N SER A 113 -2.01 -5.23 5.93
CA SER A 113 -3.32 -5.85 5.80
C SER A 113 -4.44 -4.81 5.66
N ILE A 114 -5.48 -5.17 4.91
CA ILE A 114 -6.66 -4.33 4.66
C ILE A 114 -7.95 -5.05 5.03
N CYS A 115 -8.98 -4.28 5.39
CA CYS A 115 -10.35 -4.77 5.55
C CYS A 115 -11.09 -4.75 4.20
N PRO A 116 -12.14 -5.57 4.01
CA PRO A 116 -13.00 -5.48 2.83
C PRO A 116 -13.57 -4.06 2.66
N GLY A 117 -13.40 -3.49 1.47
CA GLY A 117 -13.84 -2.13 1.15
C GLY A 117 -12.85 -1.02 1.50
N SER A 118 -11.74 -1.34 2.17
CA SER A 118 -10.62 -0.42 2.39
C SER A 118 -9.56 -0.53 1.30
N THR A 119 -8.68 0.47 1.22
CA THR A 119 -7.52 0.47 0.33
C THR A 119 -6.23 0.72 1.09
N TYR A 120 -5.11 0.25 0.53
CA TYR A 120 -3.77 0.58 0.97
C TYR A 120 -3.04 1.36 -0.13
N SER A 121 -2.55 2.56 0.20
CA SER A 121 -1.79 3.38 -0.76
C SER A 121 -0.34 2.93 -0.80
N PHE A 122 0.07 2.34 -1.92
CA PHE A 122 1.45 1.94 -2.19
C PHE A 122 1.99 2.67 -3.41
N ASN A 123 2.99 3.53 -3.19
CA ASN A 123 3.68 4.28 -4.24
C ASN A 123 2.74 5.00 -5.24
N GLY A 124 1.70 5.66 -4.71
CA GLY A 124 0.74 6.42 -5.51
C GLY A 124 -0.40 5.59 -6.12
N PHE A 125 -0.45 4.28 -5.87
CA PHE A 125 -1.57 3.42 -6.25
C PHE A 125 -2.35 2.98 -5.02
N ASP A 126 -3.68 3.09 -5.08
CA ASP A 126 -4.58 2.55 -4.07
C ASP A 126 -4.90 1.09 -4.39
N LEU A 127 -4.50 0.19 -3.52
CA LEU A 127 -4.63 -1.25 -3.68
C LEU A 127 -5.78 -1.77 -2.81
N SER A 128 -6.74 -2.48 -3.42
CA SER A 128 -7.90 -3.08 -2.73
C SER A 128 -7.85 -4.61 -2.67
N ASP A 129 -6.95 -5.22 -3.44
CA ASP A 129 -6.85 -6.67 -3.58
C ASP A 129 -5.59 -7.20 -2.89
N PRO A 130 -5.66 -8.34 -2.19
CA PRO A 130 -4.49 -8.95 -1.61
C PRO A 130 -3.52 -9.43 -2.71
N GLY A 131 -2.22 -9.40 -2.41
CA GLY A 131 -1.20 -9.81 -3.36
C GLY A 131 0.19 -9.31 -3.01
N GLU A 132 1.15 -9.67 -3.86
CA GLU A 132 2.50 -9.14 -3.81
C GLU A 132 2.67 -8.05 -4.89
N TYR A 133 3.10 -6.87 -4.47
CA TYR A 133 3.30 -5.71 -5.33
C TYR A 133 4.75 -5.25 -5.22
N SER A 134 5.40 -5.04 -6.36
CA SER A 134 6.77 -4.54 -6.39
C SER A 134 6.85 -3.16 -7.04
N TYR A 135 7.75 -2.35 -6.49
CA TYR A 135 8.11 -1.06 -7.06
C TYR A 135 9.62 -0.93 -7.12
N ILE A 136 10.13 -0.51 -8.28
CA ILE A 136 11.54 -0.20 -8.49
C ILE A 136 11.67 1.32 -8.46
N GLY A 137 12.46 1.83 -7.51
CA GLY A 137 12.80 3.24 -7.40
C GLY A 137 14.29 3.43 -7.23
N THR A 138 14.83 4.58 -7.64
CA THR A 138 16.25 4.89 -7.44
C THR A 138 16.54 5.04 -5.94
N GLY A 139 17.40 4.17 -5.40
CA GLY A 139 17.82 4.20 -4.00
C GLY A 139 18.75 5.38 -3.70
N GLU A 140 18.96 5.68 -2.41
CA GLU A 140 19.74 6.85 -1.96
C GLU A 140 21.18 6.87 -2.49
N ASN A 141 21.74 5.70 -2.79
CA ASN A 141 23.10 5.57 -3.32
C ASN A 141 23.15 5.61 -4.86
N GLY A 142 22.06 5.95 -5.54
CA GLY A 142 21.97 6.01 -7.01
C GLY A 142 21.69 4.68 -7.70
N CYS A 143 21.76 3.56 -6.99
CA CYS A 143 21.35 2.25 -7.48
C CYS A 143 19.86 1.99 -7.29
N ASP A 144 19.24 1.33 -8.26
CA ASP A 144 17.84 0.91 -8.16
C ASP A 144 17.62 0.08 -6.89
N SER A 145 16.51 0.37 -6.23
CA SER A 145 16.01 -0.28 -5.01
C SER A 145 14.64 -0.87 -5.29
N ILE A 146 14.36 -2.02 -4.69
CA ILE A 146 13.10 -2.74 -4.88
C ILE A 146 12.35 -2.72 -3.56
N ALA A 147 11.16 -2.12 -3.57
CA ALA A 147 10.19 -2.25 -2.50
C ALA A 147 9.19 -3.36 -2.87
N ILE A 148 8.98 -4.31 -1.97
CA ILE A 148 8.02 -5.40 -2.11
C ILE A 148 6.98 -5.25 -1.00
N LEU A 149 5.72 -5.05 -1.39
CA LEU A 149 4.57 -5.05 -0.49
C LEU A 149 3.86 -6.39 -0.59
N GLN A 150 3.68 -7.05 0.55
CA GLN A 150 2.80 -8.20 0.72
C GLN A 150 1.53 -7.70 1.42
N LEU A 151 0.44 -7.63 0.67
CA LEU A 151 -0.85 -7.13 1.13
C LEU A 151 -1.82 -8.29 1.39
N GLU A 152 -2.33 -8.38 2.60
CA GLU A 152 -3.31 -9.40 3.00
C GLU A 152 -4.70 -8.81 3.19
N LEU A 153 -5.75 -9.55 2.80
CA LEU A 153 -7.14 -9.18 3.04
C LEU A 153 -7.64 -9.88 4.30
N LEU A 154 -8.00 -9.10 5.31
CA LEU A 154 -8.50 -9.61 6.58
C LEU A 154 -9.93 -10.14 6.41
N PRO A 155 -10.25 -11.31 7.00
CA PRO A 155 -11.59 -11.86 6.94
C PRO A 155 -12.56 -11.00 7.76
N ILE A 156 -13.76 -10.78 7.23
CA ILE A 156 -14.91 -10.36 8.02
C ILE A 156 -15.52 -11.60 8.69
N SER A 157 -15.68 -11.56 10.01
CA SER A 157 -16.41 -12.60 10.73
C SER A 157 -17.84 -12.13 10.97
N GLY A 158 -18.80 -12.87 10.41
CA GLY A 158 -20.22 -12.73 10.72
C GLY A 158 -20.69 -13.92 11.54
N SER A 159 -21.55 -13.69 12.53
CA SER A 159 -22.20 -14.77 13.27
C SER A 159 -23.70 -14.53 13.41
N GLN A 160 -24.45 -15.63 13.43
CA GLN A 160 -25.89 -15.62 13.64
C GLN A 160 -26.22 -16.24 14.99
N LEU A 161 -27.07 -15.57 15.75
CA LEU A 161 -27.58 -16.04 17.02
C LEU A 161 -29.10 -16.16 16.90
N GLU A 162 -29.62 -17.32 17.26
CA GLU A 162 -31.06 -17.56 17.33
C GLU A 162 -31.49 -17.53 18.80
N ALA A 163 -32.52 -16.76 19.12
CA ALA A 163 -33.11 -16.75 20.46
C ALA A 163 -34.63 -16.79 20.36
N THR A 164 -35.26 -17.44 21.34
CA THR A 164 -36.71 -17.43 21.51
C THR A 164 -37.05 -17.05 22.93
N ILE A 165 -37.96 -16.11 23.10
CA ILE A 165 -38.45 -15.64 24.41
C ILE A 165 -39.97 -15.74 24.49
N CYS A 166 -40.52 -15.80 25.68
CA CYS A 166 -41.97 -15.75 25.89
C CYS A 166 -42.50 -14.31 25.75
N PHE A 167 -43.80 -14.17 25.49
CA PHE A 167 -44.47 -12.88 25.56
C PHE A 167 -44.23 -12.22 26.93
N GLY A 168 -43.89 -10.93 26.92
CA GLY A 168 -43.58 -10.16 28.12
C GLY A 168 -42.12 -10.26 28.61
N GLU A 169 -41.32 -11.17 28.05
CA GLU A 169 -39.88 -11.25 28.35
C GLU A 169 -39.05 -10.30 27.46
N SER A 170 -37.76 -10.17 27.79
CA SER A 170 -36.81 -9.40 27.00
C SER A 170 -35.46 -10.09 26.91
N TYR A 171 -34.83 -10.03 25.74
CA TYR A 171 -33.53 -10.62 25.46
C TYR A 171 -32.42 -9.54 25.45
N PRO A 172 -31.41 -9.61 26.32
CA PRO A 172 -30.29 -8.69 26.29
C PRO A 172 -29.33 -9.02 25.14
N PHE A 173 -29.00 -8.03 24.33
CA PHE A 173 -28.07 -8.16 23.20
C PHE A 173 -27.22 -6.89 23.06
N PHE A 174 -25.90 -7.03 23.25
CA PHE A 174 -24.90 -5.95 23.15
C PHE A 174 -25.30 -4.61 23.80
N GLY A 175 -25.78 -4.67 25.05
CA GLY A 175 -26.12 -3.48 25.85
C GLY A 175 -27.53 -2.92 25.60
N ALA A 176 -28.27 -3.46 24.63
CA ALA A 176 -29.70 -3.22 24.44
C ALA A 176 -30.53 -4.43 24.92
N SER A 177 -31.83 -4.23 25.13
CA SER A 177 -32.76 -5.31 25.42
C SER A 177 -33.92 -5.28 24.42
N TYR A 178 -34.27 -6.44 23.88
CA TYR A 178 -35.26 -6.59 22.82
C TYR A 178 -36.40 -7.50 23.25
N SER A 179 -37.64 -7.06 23.04
CA SER A 179 -38.86 -7.79 23.40
C SER A 179 -39.78 -8.03 22.20
N THR A 180 -39.30 -7.77 20.99
CA THR A 180 -40.09 -7.93 19.75
C THR A 180 -39.36 -8.80 18.74
N THR A 181 -40.12 -9.62 18.02
CA THR A 181 -39.59 -10.51 16.96
C THR A 181 -38.89 -9.67 15.89
N GLY A 182 -37.66 -10.04 15.53
CA GLY A 182 -36.89 -9.29 14.54
C GLY A 182 -35.44 -9.72 14.44
N ALA A 183 -34.73 -9.12 13.49
CA ALA A 183 -33.29 -9.27 13.31
C ALA A 183 -32.57 -8.02 13.84
N TYR A 184 -31.64 -8.21 14.77
CA TYR A 184 -30.87 -7.13 15.41
C TYR A 184 -29.39 -7.32 15.15
N GLN A 185 -28.67 -6.25 14.83
CA GLN A 185 -27.25 -6.33 14.49
C GLN A 185 -26.40 -5.58 15.52
N ALA A 186 -25.24 -6.16 15.82
CA ALA A 186 -24.18 -5.52 16.56
C ALA A 186 -22.90 -5.57 15.73
N ILE A 187 -22.24 -4.41 15.61
CA ILE A 187 -20.95 -4.27 14.93
C ILE A 187 -19.87 -4.32 16.00
N LEU A 188 -18.91 -5.23 15.82
CA LEU A 188 -17.75 -5.40 16.68
C LEU A 188 -16.51 -5.11 15.85
N VAL A 189 -15.80 -4.06 16.22
CA VAL A 189 -14.49 -3.78 15.63
C VAL A 189 -13.51 -4.83 16.15
N ASN A 190 -12.91 -5.62 15.27
CA ASN A 190 -11.86 -6.55 15.67
C ASN A 190 -10.56 -5.80 16.03
N GLN A 191 -9.56 -6.48 16.57
CA GLN A 191 -8.28 -5.86 16.96
C GLN A 191 -7.52 -5.18 15.80
N TYR A 192 -7.90 -5.48 14.56
CA TYR A 192 -7.31 -4.95 13.34
C TYR A 192 -8.16 -3.83 12.70
N GLY A 193 -9.24 -3.40 13.35
CA GLY A 193 -10.11 -2.35 12.83
C GLY A 193 -11.12 -2.81 11.77
N CYS A 194 -11.20 -4.12 11.47
CA CYS A 194 -12.23 -4.64 10.58
C CYS A 194 -13.48 -4.99 11.36
N ASP A 195 -14.62 -4.53 10.85
CA ASP A 195 -15.93 -4.72 11.48
C ASP A 195 -16.44 -6.14 11.27
N SER A 196 -16.71 -6.83 12.39
CA SER A 196 -17.47 -8.07 12.45
C SER A 196 -18.94 -7.75 12.74
N VAL A 197 -19.88 -8.43 12.06
CA VAL A 197 -21.32 -8.21 12.27
C VAL A 197 -21.95 -9.44 12.90
N ILE A 198 -22.50 -9.28 14.10
CA ILE A 198 -23.30 -10.32 14.76
C ILE A 198 -24.77 -9.99 14.56
N THR A 199 -25.54 -10.94 14.03
CA THR A 199 -26.99 -10.81 13.85
C THR A 199 -27.72 -11.72 14.83
N LEU A 200 -28.58 -11.15 15.67
CA LEU A 200 -29.55 -11.87 16.50
C LEU A 200 -30.89 -11.95 15.75
N ASN A 201 -31.37 -13.14 15.47
CA ASN A 201 -32.75 -13.40 15.09
C ASN A 201 -33.54 -13.78 16.36
N LEU A 202 -34.38 -12.87 16.81
CA LEU A 202 -35.22 -13.05 17.98
C LEU A 202 -36.63 -13.44 17.57
N SER A 203 -37.15 -14.53 18.14
CA SER A 203 -38.54 -14.95 18.04
C SER A 203 -39.25 -14.75 19.38
N VAL A 204 -40.38 -14.06 19.38
CA VAL A 204 -41.22 -13.90 20.57
C VAL A 204 -42.44 -14.82 20.43
N LEU A 205 -42.58 -15.78 21.34
CA LEU A 205 -43.74 -16.65 21.38
C LEU A 205 -44.98 -15.83 21.72
N PRO A 206 -46.13 -16.11 21.07
CA PRO A 206 -47.36 -15.40 21.36
C PRO A 206 -47.82 -15.67 22.79
N GLU A 207 -48.58 -14.72 23.34
CA GLU A 207 -49.26 -14.89 24.61
C GLU A 207 -50.23 -16.08 24.53
N ILE A 208 -50.13 -17.02 25.48
CA ILE A 208 -51.06 -18.15 25.56
C ILE A 208 -52.28 -17.71 26.36
N LEU A 209 -53.39 -17.47 25.67
CA LEU A 209 -54.67 -17.21 26.29
C LEU A 209 -55.46 -18.51 26.42
N THR A 210 -55.74 -18.95 27.64
CA THR A 210 -56.66 -20.06 27.91
C THR A 210 -58.08 -19.53 28.07
N GLN A 211 -59.00 -20.05 27.26
CA GLN A 211 -60.43 -19.73 27.40
C GLN A 211 -61.13 -20.85 28.17
N GLN A 212 -61.83 -20.48 29.24
CA GLN A 212 -62.68 -21.38 30.00
C GLN A 212 -64.13 -20.89 29.95
N SER A 213 -65.06 -21.82 29.76
CA SER A 213 -66.49 -21.53 29.90
C SER A 213 -67.02 -22.23 31.13
N ALA A 214 -67.84 -21.52 31.90
CA ALA A 214 -68.51 -22.03 33.08
C ALA A 214 -69.96 -21.56 33.06
N ALA A 215 -70.87 -22.41 33.54
CA ALA A 215 -72.27 -22.09 33.71
C ALA A 215 -72.63 -22.24 35.20
N ILE A 216 -73.28 -21.22 35.74
CA ILE A 216 -73.73 -21.20 37.14
C ILE A 216 -75.26 -21.17 37.17
N CYS A 217 -75.83 -21.87 38.15
CA CYS A 217 -77.26 -21.80 38.44
C CYS A 217 -77.59 -20.45 39.12
N THR A 218 -78.86 -20.03 39.05
CA THR A 218 -79.33 -18.82 39.74
C THR A 218 -78.99 -18.87 41.24
N GLY A 219 -78.32 -17.83 41.74
CA GLY A 219 -77.88 -17.73 43.13
C GLY A 219 -76.61 -18.50 43.48
N SER A 220 -75.98 -19.17 42.50
CA SER A 220 -74.64 -19.77 42.65
C SER A 220 -73.56 -18.80 42.15
N SER A 221 -72.31 -19.11 42.47
CA SER A 221 -71.13 -18.38 42.02
C SER A 221 -70.12 -19.30 41.34
N TYR A 222 -69.17 -18.71 40.62
CA TYR A 222 -68.01 -19.41 40.05
C TYR A 222 -66.73 -18.74 40.54
N LEU A 223 -65.83 -19.51 41.18
CA LEU A 223 -64.53 -19.02 41.59
C LEU A 223 -63.57 -19.02 40.39
N PHE A 224 -63.25 -17.83 39.88
CA PHE A 224 -62.30 -17.63 38.79
C PHE A 224 -61.12 -16.80 39.28
N ALA A 225 -59.90 -17.33 39.18
CA ALA A 225 -58.67 -16.66 39.60
C ALA A 225 -58.71 -16.04 41.03
N GLY A 226 -59.46 -16.66 41.95
CA GLY A 226 -59.60 -16.19 43.34
C GLY A 226 -60.76 -15.21 43.57
N GLU A 227 -61.50 -14.82 42.52
CA GLU A 227 -62.69 -13.98 42.62
C GLU A 227 -63.98 -14.78 42.39
N GLU A 228 -65.02 -14.50 43.19
CA GLU A 228 -66.33 -15.10 42.99
C GLU A 228 -67.18 -14.30 41.99
N LEU A 229 -67.57 -14.96 40.90
CA LEU A 229 -68.36 -14.38 39.83
C LEU A 229 -69.84 -14.80 39.95
N PHE A 230 -70.74 -13.82 39.96
CA PHE A 230 -72.19 -14.03 40.11
C PHE A 230 -73.00 -13.67 38.86
N ALA A 231 -72.38 -12.98 37.89
CA ALA A 231 -73.04 -12.48 36.70
C ALA A 231 -72.44 -13.13 35.44
N SER A 232 -73.24 -13.20 34.38
CA SER A 232 -72.74 -13.58 33.05
C SER A 232 -71.83 -12.48 32.50
N GLY A 233 -70.69 -12.85 31.95
CA GLY A 233 -69.74 -11.91 31.37
C GLY A 233 -68.51 -12.60 30.82
N GLN A 234 -67.63 -11.81 30.21
CA GLN A 234 -66.26 -12.22 29.92
C GLN A 234 -65.36 -11.65 31.01
N TYR A 235 -64.55 -12.52 31.59
CA TYR A 235 -63.64 -12.19 32.69
C TYR A 235 -62.22 -12.59 32.29
N HIS A 236 -61.25 -11.74 32.61
CA HIS A 236 -59.83 -11.95 32.32
C HIS A 236 -59.04 -11.96 33.62
N ALA A 237 -58.08 -12.86 33.72
CA ALA A 237 -57.09 -12.89 34.79
C ALA A 237 -55.70 -12.81 34.13
N LEU A 238 -54.85 -11.92 34.63
CA LEU A 238 -53.46 -11.71 34.20
C LEU A 238 -52.51 -12.45 35.13
#